data_AF-A0A9W9NCR7-F1
#
_entry.id   AF-A0A9W9NCR7-F1
#
_cell.length_a   1.000
_cell.length_b   1.000
_cell.length_c   1.000
_cell.angle_alpha   90.00
_cell.angle_beta   90.00
_cell.angle_gamma   90.00
#
_symmetry.space_group_name_H-M   'P 1'
#
loop_
_entity.id
_entity.type
_entity.pdbx_description
1 polymer ?
#
loop_
_entity_poly.entity_id
_entity_poly.type
_entity_poly.pdbx_seq_one_letter_code
_entity_poly.pdbx_strand_id
1 'polypeptide(L)'
;MALSDISPRDAAFWTDAGGSRPLNTRGIPTPNPRQFLWVQVQWIVLAYLWFDLYKIIFVPGRASRMVDAIADTLIGAPANYPVKQVLQTSLECLINIISARFFLGGMQAFWGLVAVSASTDTLGTTADIWMWPPIFGAFNPFERSFQGLWGNWWHDILQRPFYFMAEWILPPNPSQVSYLWTIFGLTGVVHAVASYVTVQRALPAAKVFISFSLQPIATVYLKAPTRWKISLSLGGHNFLLSIVWVAESILSAAWFVWGLHWFWTDPGLAAFFTSISLPCSALQMTCSF
;
A
#
# COMPACT_ATOMS: atom_id res chain seq x y z
N MET A 1 10.24 -15.84 -19.05
CA MET A 1 9.32 -14.79 -19.53
C MET A 1 10.12 -13.86 -20.44
N ALA A 2 9.77 -13.76 -21.73
CA ALA A 2 10.44 -12.85 -22.65
C ALA A 2 10.03 -11.40 -22.34
N LEU A 3 10.92 -10.43 -22.58
CA LEU A 3 10.64 -8.98 -22.44
C LEU A 3 9.50 -8.46 -23.33
N SER A 4 8.86 -9.33 -24.12
CA SER A 4 7.71 -9.03 -24.98
C SER A 4 6.36 -8.98 -24.25
N ASP A 5 6.28 -9.42 -22.99
CA ASP A 5 5.03 -9.44 -22.21
C ASP A 5 4.92 -8.26 -21.22
N ILE A 6 5.50 -7.10 -21.58
CA ILE A 6 5.19 -5.85 -20.86
C ILE A 6 3.75 -5.48 -21.22
N SER A 7 2.87 -5.56 -20.21
CA SER A 7 1.47 -5.17 -20.32
C SER A 7 1.34 -3.79 -21.00
N PRO A 8 0.40 -3.57 -21.93
CA PRO A 8 0.13 -2.26 -22.52
C PRO A 8 -0.11 -1.14 -21.48
N ARG A 9 -0.51 -1.49 -20.25
CA ARG A 9 -0.63 -0.55 -19.13
C ARG A 9 0.71 -0.08 -18.58
N ASP A 10 1.71 -0.97 -18.53
CA ASP A 10 3.05 -0.59 -18.09
C ASP A 10 3.61 0.41 -19.12
N ALA A 11 3.42 0.14 -20.42
CA ALA A 11 3.78 1.07 -21.49
C ALA A 11 3.07 2.44 -21.37
N ALA A 12 1.79 2.48 -21.01
CA ALA A 12 1.01 3.71 -20.88
C ALA A 12 1.46 4.61 -19.72
N PHE A 13 1.87 4.02 -18.58
CA PHE A 13 2.44 4.79 -17.46
C PHE A 13 3.76 5.48 -17.86
N TRP A 14 4.54 4.86 -18.76
CA TRP A 14 5.79 5.43 -19.28
C TRP A 14 5.59 6.51 -20.35
N THR A 15 4.42 6.57 -21.02
CA THR A 15 4.15 7.52 -22.11
C THR A 15 3.37 8.76 -21.71
N ASP A 16 2.55 8.71 -20.65
CA ASP A 16 1.61 9.81 -20.32
C ASP A 16 2.19 10.94 -19.44
N ALA A 17 3.44 10.82 -18.98
CA ALA A 17 4.12 11.94 -18.33
C ALA A 17 4.72 12.93 -19.35
N GLY A 18 3.86 13.48 -20.21
CA GLY A 18 3.98 14.78 -20.88
C GLY A 18 5.31 15.07 -21.60
N GLY A 19 5.40 14.68 -22.86
CA GLY A 19 6.41 15.17 -23.81
C GLY A 19 7.22 14.04 -24.43
N SER A 20 7.27 14.01 -25.76
CA SER A 20 8.13 13.12 -26.54
C SER A 20 9.58 13.25 -26.09
N ARG A 21 10.04 12.37 -25.20
CA ARG A 21 11.43 12.38 -24.74
C ARG A 21 12.34 11.96 -25.89
N PRO A 22 13.48 12.65 -26.09
CA PRO A 22 14.48 12.18 -27.03
C PRO A 22 14.96 10.79 -26.59
N LEU A 23 14.64 9.80 -27.40
CA LEU A 23 15.19 8.45 -27.29
C LEU A 23 16.65 8.51 -27.75
N ASN A 24 17.53 7.78 -27.06
CA ASN A 24 18.87 7.56 -27.59
C ASN A 24 18.82 6.69 -28.86
N THR A 25 19.96 6.45 -29.49
CA THR A 25 20.08 5.63 -30.70
C THR A 25 19.58 4.19 -30.55
N ARG A 26 19.26 3.73 -29.33
CA ARG A 26 18.72 2.40 -29.02
C ARG A 26 17.23 2.44 -28.64
N GLY A 27 16.54 3.57 -28.78
CA GLY A 27 15.14 3.68 -28.39
C GLY A 27 14.91 3.78 -26.88
N ILE A 28 15.95 4.03 -26.08
CA ILE A 28 15.86 4.15 -24.63
C ILE A 28 15.73 5.64 -24.27
N PRO A 29 14.78 6.06 -23.42
CA PRO A 29 14.70 7.43 -22.94
C PRO A 29 16.03 7.89 -22.37
N THR A 30 16.51 9.07 -22.78
CA THR A 30 17.72 9.64 -22.20
C THR A 30 17.51 10.02 -20.73
N PRO A 31 18.53 9.82 -19.86
CA PRO A 31 18.42 10.22 -18.47
C PRO A 31 18.10 11.71 -18.34
N ASN A 32 17.13 12.01 -17.47
CA ASN A 32 16.79 13.37 -17.10
C ASN A 32 17.01 13.56 -15.59
N PRO A 33 18.25 13.85 -15.16
CA PRO A 33 18.58 13.98 -13.75
C PRO A 33 17.76 15.04 -13.02
N ARG A 34 17.39 16.12 -13.71
CA ARG A 34 16.56 17.19 -13.13
C ARG A 34 15.16 16.70 -12.83
N GLN A 35 14.55 15.97 -13.77
CA GLN A 35 13.22 15.41 -13.56
C GLN A 35 13.24 14.34 -12.47
N PHE A 36 14.27 13.48 -12.47
CA PHE A 36 14.46 12.50 -11.39
C PHE A 36 14.57 13.19 -10.04
N LEU A 37 15.49 14.15 -9.89
CA LEU A 37 15.68 14.90 -8.65
C LEU A 37 14.38 15.57 -8.19
N TRP A 38 13.66 16.21 -9.12
CA TRP A 38 12.39 16.87 -8.83
C TRP A 38 11.35 15.89 -8.28
N VAL A 39 11.16 14.74 -8.92
CA VAL A 39 10.22 13.71 -8.46
C VAL A 39 10.60 13.19 -7.07
N GLN A 40 11.89 12.94 -6.81
CA GLN A 40 12.33 12.46 -5.50
C GLN A 40 12.12 13.51 -4.41
N VAL A 41 12.49 14.77 -4.66
CA VAL A 41 12.29 15.88 -3.71
C VAL A 41 10.80 16.07 -3.43
N GLN A 42 9.94 16.02 -4.45
CA GLN A 42 8.49 16.11 -4.27
C GLN A 42 7.97 15.03 -3.31
N TRP A 43 8.37 13.77 -3.50
CA TRP A 43 7.94 12.67 -2.61
C TRP A 43 8.44 12.83 -1.18
N ILE A 44 9.69 13.26 -0.98
CA ILE A 44 10.26 13.52 0.34
C ILE A 44 9.49 14.64 1.04
N VAL A 45 9.22 15.75 0.34
CA VAL A 45 8.45 16.89 0.88
C VAL A 45 7.01 16.48 1.20
N LEU A 46 6.33 15.75 0.31
CA LEU A 46 4.97 15.27 0.56
C LEU A 46 4.91 14.33 1.76
N ALA A 47 5.87 13.40 1.89
CA ALA A 47 5.98 12.53 3.04
C ALA A 47 6.19 13.32 4.32
N TYR A 48 7.09 14.31 4.31
CA TYR A 48 7.35 15.19 5.43
C TYR A 48 6.07 15.93 5.87
N LEU A 49 5.39 16.61 4.94
CA LEU A 49 4.18 17.37 5.20
C LEU A 49 3.06 16.47 5.73
N TRP A 50 2.91 15.26 5.18
CA TRP A 50 1.96 14.29 5.68
C TRP A 50 2.26 13.91 7.13
N PHE A 51 3.50 13.61 7.48
CA PHE A 51 3.85 13.23 8.85
C PHE A 51 3.73 14.38 9.85
N ASP A 52 4.00 15.61 9.42
CA ASP A 52 3.78 16.80 10.25
C ASP A 52 2.27 17.00 10.51
N LEU A 53 1.45 16.90 9.46
CA LEU A 53 -0.01 16.95 9.57
C LEU A 53 -0.56 15.80 10.41
N TYR A 54 -0.06 14.58 10.21
CA TYR A 54 -0.45 13.40 10.97
C TYR A 54 -0.21 13.64 12.46
N LYS A 55 0.96 14.17 12.83
CA LYS A 55 1.26 14.51 14.22
C LYS A 55 0.31 15.57 14.76
N ILE A 56 -0.05 16.60 13.99
CA ILE A 56 -0.99 17.64 14.44
C ILE A 56 -2.40 17.09 14.67
N ILE A 57 -2.91 16.28 13.75
CA ILE A 57 -4.28 15.78 13.78
C ILE A 57 -4.42 14.62 14.77
N PHE A 58 -3.44 13.71 14.80
CA PHE A 58 -3.49 12.46 15.56
C PHE A 58 -2.70 12.51 16.88
N VAL A 59 -2.40 13.70 17.40
CA VAL A 59 -2.03 13.86 18.82
C VAL A 59 -3.06 13.12 19.68
N PRO A 60 -2.64 12.33 20.69
CA PRO A 60 -3.55 11.67 21.61
C PRO A 60 -4.68 12.59 22.06
N GLY A 61 -5.93 12.15 21.86
CA GLY A 61 -7.15 12.90 22.20
C GLY A 61 -7.76 13.78 21.10
N ARG A 62 -7.02 14.23 20.07
CA ARG A 62 -7.61 14.99 18.94
C ARG A 62 -8.35 14.09 17.96
N ALA A 63 -7.79 12.93 17.64
CA ALA A 63 -8.40 11.95 16.75
C ALA A 63 -9.78 11.50 17.25
N SER A 64 -9.88 11.17 18.54
CA SER A 64 -11.14 10.79 19.19
C SER A 64 -12.18 11.90 19.08
N ARG A 65 -11.82 13.17 19.32
CA ARG A 65 -12.74 14.31 19.14
C ARG A 65 -13.22 14.49 17.70
N MET A 66 -12.37 14.22 16.72
CA MET A 66 -12.76 14.27 15.31
C MET A 66 -13.76 13.17 14.98
N VAL A 67 -13.55 11.95 15.50
CA VAL A 67 -14.51 10.84 15.37
C VAL A 67 -15.83 11.18 16.04
N ASP A 68 -15.80 11.77 17.24
CA ASP A 68 -17.00 12.22 17.93
C ASP A 68 -17.77 13.25 17.09
N ALA A 69 -17.09 14.27 16.56
CA ALA A 69 -17.73 15.27 15.71
C ALA A 69 -18.33 14.67 14.42
N ILE A 70 -17.62 13.73 13.77
CA ILE A 70 -18.11 13.04 12.58
C ILE A 70 -19.33 12.18 12.91
N ALA A 71 -19.27 11.40 14.00
CA ALA A 71 -20.36 10.54 14.44
C ALA A 71 -21.60 11.37 14.76
N ASP A 72 -21.43 12.46 15.52
CA ASP A 72 -22.53 13.34 15.91
C ASP A 72 -23.15 14.06 14.70
N THR A 73 -22.33 14.47 13.71
CA THR A 73 -22.79 15.18 12.50
C THR A 73 -23.47 14.25 11.49
N LEU A 74 -22.91 13.06 11.24
CA LEU A 74 -23.39 12.15 10.18
C LEU A 74 -24.53 11.24 10.64
N ILE A 75 -24.53 10.82 11.91
CA ILE A 75 -25.47 9.81 12.43
C ILE A 75 -26.65 10.48 13.15
N GLY A 76 -26.53 11.75 13.55
CA GLY A 76 -27.62 12.54 14.12
C GLY A 76 -28.13 12.03 15.48
N ALA A 77 -27.39 11.12 16.11
CA ALA A 77 -27.63 10.60 17.44
C ALA A 77 -26.28 10.35 18.12
N PRO A 78 -26.18 10.42 19.46
CA PRO A 78 -24.98 10.01 20.17
C PRO A 78 -24.72 8.55 19.82
N ALA A 79 -23.78 8.31 18.91
CA ALA A 79 -23.45 6.97 18.49
C ALA A 79 -23.13 6.15 19.75
N ASN A 80 -23.78 5.00 19.90
CA ASN A 80 -23.50 4.12 21.02
C ASN A 80 -22.00 3.75 21.04
N TYR A 81 -21.47 3.46 22.22
CA TYR A 81 -20.04 3.17 22.40
C TYR A 81 -19.46 2.19 21.35
N PRO A 82 -20.16 1.10 20.96
CA PRO A 82 -19.69 0.19 19.92
C PRO A 82 -19.51 0.84 18.54
N VAL A 83 -20.46 1.68 18.08
CA VAL A 83 -20.38 2.32 16.76
C VAL A 83 -19.23 3.33 16.73
N LYS A 84 -19.05 4.13 17.79
CA LYS A 84 -17.91 5.06 17.91
C LYS A 84 -16.58 4.32 17.82
N GLN A 85 -16.45 3.19 18.52
CA GLN A 85 -15.23 2.38 18.50
C GLN A 85 -14.94 1.80 17.11
N VAL A 86 -15.95 1.30 16.39
CA VAL A 86 -15.78 0.81 15.02
C VAL A 86 -15.37 1.92 14.07
N LEU A 87 -16.01 3.09 14.15
CA LEU A 87 -15.67 4.25 13.32
C LEU A 87 -14.23 4.71 13.58
N GLN A 88 -13.85 4.83 14.84
CA GLN A 88 -12.49 5.21 15.23
C GLN A 88 -11.46 4.22 14.69
N THR A 89 -11.67 2.92 14.93
CA THR A 89 -10.76 1.87 14.44
C THR A 89 -10.64 1.89 12.91
N SER A 90 -11.75 2.10 12.21
CA SER A 90 -11.78 2.14 10.75
C SER A 90 -11.04 3.37 10.20
N LEU A 91 -11.25 4.52 10.83
CA LEU A 91 -10.56 5.76 10.46
C LEU A 91 -9.06 5.63 10.71
N GLU A 92 -8.65 5.17 11.89
CA GLU A 92 -7.25 4.93 12.24
C GLU A 92 -6.57 3.97 11.27
N CYS A 93 -7.25 2.89 10.89
CA CYS A 93 -6.79 1.97 9.85
C CYS A 93 -6.52 2.68 8.51
N LEU A 94 -7.48 3.45 8.00
CA LEU A 94 -7.33 4.19 6.74
C LEU A 94 -6.16 5.18 6.79
N ILE A 95 -6.01 5.90 7.90
CA ILE A 95 -4.92 6.86 8.07
C ILE A 95 -3.57 6.14 8.14
N ASN A 96 -3.48 5.00 8.83
CA ASN A 96 -2.26 4.20 8.89
C ASN A 96 -1.87 3.68 7.51
N ILE A 97 -2.84 3.28 6.67
CA ILE A 97 -2.61 2.90 5.26
C ILE A 97 -2.03 4.09 4.48
N ILE A 98 -2.64 5.27 4.60
CA ILE A 98 -2.16 6.49 3.91
C ILE A 98 -0.76 6.86 4.41
N SER A 99 -0.50 6.74 5.71
CA SER A 99 0.79 7.02 6.34
C SER A 99 1.88 6.06 5.87
N ALA A 100 1.57 4.77 5.78
CA ALA A 100 2.48 3.78 5.21
C ALA A 100 2.83 4.13 3.75
N ARG A 101 1.86 4.61 2.95
CA ARG A 101 2.10 5.05 1.58
C ARG A 101 3.10 6.20 1.50
N PHE A 102 2.85 7.27 2.25
CA PHE A 102 3.74 8.43 2.25
C PHE A 102 5.12 8.09 2.81
N PHE A 103 5.18 7.27 3.87
CA PHE A 103 6.44 6.81 4.45
C PHE A 103 7.29 6.06 3.43
N LEU A 104 6.74 5.00 2.85
CA LEU A 104 7.47 4.16 1.92
C LEU A 104 7.84 4.92 0.64
N GLY A 105 6.95 5.77 0.12
CA GLY A 105 7.26 6.65 -1.02
C GLY A 105 8.39 7.63 -0.72
N GLY A 106 8.37 8.29 0.44
CA GLY A 106 9.45 9.18 0.88
C GLY A 106 10.77 8.45 1.10
N MET A 107 10.75 7.27 1.74
CA MET A 107 11.94 6.44 1.97
C MET A 107 12.55 5.94 0.67
N GLN A 108 11.73 5.49 -0.28
CA GLN A 108 12.19 5.09 -1.60
C GLN A 108 12.85 6.26 -2.32
N ALA A 109 12.23 7.44 -2.27
CA ALA A 109 12.75 8.63 -2.91
C ALA A 109 14.09 9.06 -2.34
N PHE A 110 14.21 9.05 -1.00
CA PHE A 110 15.45 9.30 -0.30
C PHE A 110 16.55 8.30 -0.70
N TRP A 111 16.27 6.99 -0.61
CA TRP A 111 17.25 5.97 -0.97
C TRP A 111 17.61 5.97 -2.46
N GLY A 112 16.70 6.37 -3.34
CA GLY A 112 16.98 6.58 -4.75
C GLY A 112 18.00 7.69 -4.98
N LEU A 113 17.85 8.82 -4.28
CA LEU A 113 18.85 9.90 -4.32
C LEU A 113 20.22 9.44 -3.79
N VAL A 114 20.23 8.73 -2.66
CA VAL A 114 21.46 8.20 -2.07
C VAL A 114 22.15 7.22 -3.02
N ALA A 115 21.40 6.29 -3.60
CA ALA A 115 21.94 5.27 -4.47
C ALA A 115 22.51 5.87 -5.77
N VAL A 116 21.80 6.79 -6.43
CA VAL A 116 22.35 7.53 -7.57
C VAL A 116 23.62 8.28 -7.15
N SER A 117 23.58 9.02 -6.04
CA SER A 117 24.74 9.82 -5.60
C SER A 117 25.97 8.96 -5.23
N ALA A 118 25.76 7.78 -4.65
CA ALA A 118 26.84 6.95 -4.10
C ALA A 118 27.32 5.85 -5.06
N SER A 119 26.54 5.48 -6.06
CA SER A 119 26.81 4.28 -6.88
C SER A 119 26.71 4.47 -8.38
N THR A 120 26.57 5.71 -8.89
CA THR A 120 26.56 5.95 -10.34
C THR A 120 27.82 5.39 -11.00
N ASP A 121 29.00 5.63 -10.41
CA ASP A 121 30.27 5.20 -11.02
C ASP A 121 30.55 3.70 -10.88
N THR A 122 29.99 3.03 -9.85
CA THR A 122 30.30 1.64 -9.52
C THR A 122 29.25 0.65 -10.01
N LEU A 123 27.97 0.99 -9.90
CA LEU A 123 26.85 0.13 -10.26
C LEU A 123 26.15 0.60 -11.53
N GLY A 124 26.59 1.72 -12.12
CA GLY A 124 25.92 2.32 -13.27
C GLY A 124 24.50 2.79 -12.95
N THR A 125 24.19 3.08 -11.68
CA THR A 125 22.88 3.59 -11.30
C THR A 125 22.71 4.98 -11.88
N THR A 126 21.76 5.15 -12.79
CA THR A 126 21.48 6.44 -13.42
C THR A 126 20.30 7.13 -12.75
N ALA A 127 20.26 8.46 -12.89
CA ALA A 127 19.15 9.31 -12.48
C ALA A 127 17.96 9.19 -13.45
N ASP A 128 17.59 7.95 -13.76
CA ASP A 128 16.52 7.59 -14.69
C ASP A 128 15.28 7.15 -13.92
N ILE A 129 14.17 7.88 -14.06
CA ILE A 129 12.92 7.58 -13.31
C ILE A 129 12.45 6.13 -13.50
N TRP A 130 12.68 5.54 -14.67
CA TRP A 130 12.27 4.16 -14.94
C TRP A 130 13.04 3.11 -14.13
N MET A 131 14.25 3.43 -13.67
CA MET A 131 15.03 2.58 -12.75
C MET A 131 14.53 2.67 -11.29
N TRP A 132 13.66 3.65 -11.00
CA TRP A 132 13.14 3.93 -9.67
C TRP A 132 11.60 3.93 -9.69
N PRO A 133 10.95 2.82 -10.13
CA PRO A 133 9.50 2.76 -10.25
C PRO A 133 8.86 2.88 -8.87
N PRO A 134 7.71 3.55 -8.72
CA PRO A 134 7.09 3.77 -7.41
C PRO A 134 6.74 2.44 -6.70
N ILE A 135 6.87 2.41 -5.37
CA ILE A 135 6.45 1.23 -4.57
C ILE A 135 4.97 0.94 -4.73
N PHE A 136 4.14 1.97 -4.86
CA PHE A 136 2.70 1.82 -5.05
C PHE A 136 2.34 2.13 -6.50
N GLY A 137 1.46 1.30 -7.07
CA GLY A 137 0.88 1.58 -8.37
C GLY A 137 -0.16 2.69 -8.33
N ALA A 138 -0.90 2.86 -9.42
CA ALA A 138 -1.97 3.84 -9.49
C ALA A 138 -3.13 3.43 -8.56
N PHE A 139 -3.46 4.28 -7.59
CA PHE A 139 -4.67 4.06 -6.79
C PHE A 139 -5.89 4.39 -7.64
N ASN A 140 -6.67 3.36 -7.96
CA ASN A 140 -7.97 3.55 -8.55
C ASN A 140 -9.03 3.36 -7.46
N PRO A 141 -9.72 4.42 -7.00
CA PRO A 141 -10.78 4.28 -6.00
C PRO A 141 -11.96 3.42 -6.51
N PHE A 142 -12.05 3.22 -7.83
CA PHE A 142 -13.01 2.35 -8.48
C PHE A 142 -12.44 0.96 -8.77
N GLU A 143 -11.25 0.62 -8.28
CA GLU A 143 -10.70 -0.73 -8.40
C GLU A 143 -11.63 -1.70 -7.67
N ARG A 144 -12.17 -2.65 -8.44
CA ARG A 144 -13.39 -3.38 -8.04
C ARG A 144 -13.11 -4.62 -7.23
N SER A 145 -11.86 -4.91 -6.89
CA SER A 145 -11.51 -6.13 -6.17
C SER A 145 -10.27 -5.99 -5.31
N PHE A 146 -10.24 -6.76 -4.23
CA PHE A 146 -9.08 -6.94 -3.37
C PHE A 146 -7.83 -7.38 -4.15
N GLN A 147 -8.00 -8.22 -5.18
CA GLN A 147 -6.90 -8.58 -6.09
C GLN A 147 -6.36 -7.36 -6.83
N GLY A 148 -7.20 -6.43 -7.25
CA GLY A 148 -6.74 -5.18 -7.87
C GLY A 148 -6.04 -4.27 -6.86
N LEU A 149 -6.54 -4.24 -5.61
CA LEU A 149 -5.86 -3.52 -4.53
C LEU A 149 -4.43 -4.06 -4.31
N TRP A 150 -4.26 -5.38 -4.19
CA TRP A 150 -2.94 -5.99 -3.97
C TRP A 150 -2.08 -6.11 -5.23
N GLY A 151 -2.70 -6.30 -6.39
CA GLY A 151 -2.00 -6.59 -7.64
C GLY A 151 -1.77 -5.38 -8.54
N ASN A 152 -2.49 -4.27 -8.33
CA ASN A 152 -2.33 -3.04 -9.14
C ASN A 152 -1.88 -1.84 -8.30
N TRP A 153 -2.10 -1.85 -6.98
CA TRP A 153 -1.83 -0.68 -6.14
C TRP A 153 -0.78 -0.96 -5.07
N TRP A 154 -0.94 -2.03 -4.29
CA TRP A 154 -0.11 -2.29 -3.12
C TRP A 154 1.19 -3.04 -3.48
N HIS A 155 2.35 -2.39 -3.30
CA HIS A 155 3.68 -2.97 -3.53
C HIS A 155 3.94 -3.51 -4.95
N ASP A 156 3.53 -2.77 -5.99
CA ASP A 156 3.74 -3.13 -7.40
C ASP A 156 5.21 -3.52 -7.69
N ILE A 157 6.17 -2.75 -7.16
CA ILE A 157 7.60 -3.05 -7.31
C ILE A 157 8.03 -4.36 -6.62
N LEU A 158 7.38 -4.76 -5.51
CA LEU A 158 7.75 -5.96 -4.76
C LEU A 158 7.09 -7.21 -5.33
N GLN A 159 6.04 -7.07 -6.13
CA GLN A 159 5.32 -8.21 -6.70
C GLN A 159 6.25 -9.11 -7.51
N ARG A 160 7.09 -8.53 -8.39
CA ARG A 160 8.02 -9.31 -9.24
C ARG A 160 9.08 -10.06 -8.41
N PRO A 161 9.80 -9.44 -7.46
CA PRO A 161 10.70 -10.18 -6.56
C PRO A 161 10.03 -11.35 -5.83
N PHE A 162 8.84 -11.14 -5.25
CA PHE A 162 8.12 -12.23 -4.57
C PHE A 162 7.65 -13.31 -5.54
N TYR A 163 7.24 -12.94 -6.75
CA TYR A 163 6.90 -13.86 -7.82
C TYR A 163 8.12 -14.74 -8.19
N PHE A 164 9.28 -14.14 -8.45
CA PHE A 164 10.50 -14.89 -8.74
C PHE A 164 10.93 -15.81 -7.60
N MET A 165 10.84 -15.36 -6.35
CA MET A 165 11.12 -16.23 -5.20
C MET A 165 10.13 -17.39 -5.10
N ALA A 166 8.85 -17.16 -5.38
CA ALA A 166 7.85 -18.22 -5.39
C ALA A 166 8.11 -19.24 -6.52
N GLU A 167 8.51 -18.80 -7.73
CA GLU A 167 8.92 -19.70 -8.82
C GLU A 167 10.14 -20.55 -8.46
N TRP A 168 11.08 -19.99 -7.69
CA TRP A 168 12.27 -20.72 -7.25
C TRP A 168 11.95 -21.79 -6.19
N ILE A 169 10.98 -21.52 -5.31
CA ILE A 169 10.58 -22.43 -4.22
C ILE A 169 9.65 -23.55 -4.72
N LEU A 170 8.74 -23.22 -5.64
CA LEU A 170 7.68 -24.13 -6.07
C LEU A 170 8.14 -25.06 -7.20
N PRO A 171 7.57 -26.27 -7.31
CA PRO A 171 7.83 -27.14 -8.45
C PRO A 171 7.31 -26.50 -9.75
N PRO A 172 7.78 -26.96 -10.92
CA PRO A 172 7.25 -26.52 -12.22
C PRO A 172 5.72 -26.71 -12.29
N ASN A 173 5.02 -25.71 -12.83
CA ASN A 173 3.55 -25.67 -12.97
C ASN A 173 2.77 -25.81 -11.65
N PRO A 174 3.05 -24.97 -10.63
CA PRO A 174 2.31 -25.03 -9.37
C PRO A 174 0.85 -24.59 -9.58
N SER A 175 -0.05 -25.07 -8.72
CA SER A 175 -1.42 -24.56 -8.70
C SER A 175 -1.43 -23.05 -8.37
N GLN A 176 -2.38 -22.30 -8.93
CA GLN A 176 -2.54 -20.87 -8.64
C GLN A 176 -2.69 -20.61 -7.12
N VAL A 177 -3.36 -21.51 -6.41
CA VAL A 177 -3.53 -21.43 -4.95
C VAL A 177 -2.18 -21.56 -4.26
N SER A 178 -1.40 -22.61 -4.55
CA SER A 178 -0.05 -22.81 -3.99
C SER A 178 0.85 -21.61 -4.24
N TYR A 179 0.74 -21.03 -5.43
CA TYR A 179 1.49 -19.86 -5.84
C TYR A 179 1.16 -18.62 -4.99
N LEU A 180 -0.13 -18.30 -4.84
CA LEU A 180 -0.59 -17.19 -4.02
C LEU A 180 -0.19 -17.36 -2.54
N TRP A 181 -0.40 -18.55 -1.97
CA TRP A 181 0.01 -18.81 -0.58
C TRP A 181 1.51 -18.66 -0.36
N THR A 182 2.34 -19.03 -1.34
CA THR A 182 3.79 -18.86 -1.25
C THR A 182 4.17 -17.37 -1.29
N ILE A 183 3.62 -16.59 -2.22
CA ILE A 183 3.87 -15.13 -2.29
C ILE A 183 3.47 -14.45 -0.98
N PHE A 184 2.25 -14.71 -0.49
CA PHE A 184 1.75 -14.10 0.72
C PHE A 184 2.47 -14.60 1.97
N GLY A 185 2.92 -15.86 1.99
CA GLY A 185 3.77 -16.40 3.05
C GLY A 185 5.12 -15.70 3.10
N LEU A 186 5.80 -15.54 1.96
CA LEU A 186 7.07 -14.80 1.86
C LEU A 186 6.92 -13.34 2.30
N THR A 187 5.85 -12.69 1.85
CA THR A 187 5.49 -11.33 2.28
C THR A 187 5.28 -11.29 3.79
N GLY A 188 4.54 -12.26 4.34
CA GLY A 188 4.32 -12.40 5.77
C GLY A 188 5.60 -12.59 6.57
N VAL A 189 6.58 -13.34 6.07
CA VAL A 189 7.89 -13.50 6.71
C VAL A 189 8.62 -12.15 6.80
N VAL A 190 8.70 -11.42 5.68
CA VAL A 190 9.38 -10.11 5.66
C VAL A 190 8.73 -9.14 6.65
N HIS A 191 7.40 -9.06 6.66
CA HIS A 191 6.68 -8.19 7.59
C HIS A 191 6.77 -8.67 9.05
N ALA A 192 6.79 -9.98 9.30
CA ALA A 192 6.98 -10.52 10.65
C ALA A 192 8.38 -10.23 11.18
N VAL A 193 9.41 -10.36 10.34
CA VAL A 193 10.79 -9.96 10.70
C VAL A 193 10.83 -8.46 11.00
N ALA A 194 10.25 -7.62 10.14
CA ALA A 194 10.17 -6.17 10.36
C ALA A 194 9.46 -5.82 11.69
N SER A 195 8.35 -6.50 11.99
CA SER A 195 7.63 -6.34 13.27
C SER A 195 8.49 -6.81 14.45
N TYR A 196 9.16 -7.96 14.34
CA TYR A 196 10.02 -8.49 15.38
C TYR A 196 11.18 -7.56 15.70
N VAL A 197 11.89 -7.04 14.68
CA VAL A 197 13.03 -6.12 14.92
C VAL A 197 12.59 -4.80 15.54
N THR A 198 11.35 -4.37 15.29
CA THR A 198 10.80 -3.11 15.82
C THR A 198 10.29 -3.28 17.25
N VAL A 199 9.49 -4.31 17.51
CA VAL A 199 8.79 -4.50 18.80
C VAL A 199 9.57 -5.42 19.74
N GLN A 200 10.53 -6.20 19.22
CA GLN A 200 11.32 -7.20 19.95
C GLN A 200 10.45 -8.23 20.69
N ARG A 201 9.33 -8.62 20.06
CA ARG A 201 8.38 -9.61 20.60
C ARG A 201 7.92 -10.57 19.51
N ALA A 202 7.96 -11.87 19.82
CA ALA A 202 7.58 -12.93 18.88
C ALA A 202 6.08 -12.97 18.58
N LEU A 203 5.22 -12.70 19.57
CA LEU A 203 3.77 -12.81 19.39
C LEU A 203 3.21 -11.80 18.36
N PRO A 204 3.55 -10.49 18.40
CA PRO A 204 3.16 -9.56 17.33
C PRO A 204 3.65 -9.99 15.94
N ALA A 205 4.93 -10.40 15.84
CA ALA A 205 5.50 -10.90 14.59
C ALA A 205 4.75 -12.12 14.04
N ALA A 206 4.40 -13.09 14.90
CA ALA A 206 3.61 -14.25 14.51
C ALA A 206 2.21 -13.86 14.00
N LYS A 207 1.55 -12.89 14.65
CA LYS A 207 0.26 -12.38 14.19
C LYS A 207 0.36 -11.73 12.81
N VAL A 208 1.43 -10.96 12.55
CA VAL A 208 1.73 -10.38 11.23
C VAL A 208 1.88 -11.47 10.19
N PHE A 209 2.72 -12.46 10.46
CA PHE A 209 2.92 -13.59 9.56
C PHE A 209 1.61 -14.30 9.21
N ILE A 210 0.83 -14.67 10.23
CA ILE A 210 -0.46 -15.36 10.06
C ILE A 210 -1.40 -14.53 9.19
N SER A 211 -1.46 -13.23 9.43
CA SER A 211 -2.41 -12.37 8.74
C SER A 211 -2.11 -12.17 7.27
N PHE A 212 -0.83 -12.03 6.93
CA PHE A 212 -0.41 -12.05 5.53
C PHE A 212 -0.67 -13.42 4.92
N SER A 213 -0.37 -14.50 5.64
CA SER A 213 -0.62 -15.86 5.16
C SER A 213 -2.09 -16.13 4.90
N LEU A 214 -3.03 -15.51 5.63
CA LEU A 214 -4.47 -15.69 5.41
C LEU A 214 -5.04 -14.83 4.28
N GLN A 215 -4.30 -13.87 3.71
CA GLN A 215 -4.77 -13.02 2.59
C GLN A 215 -5.24 -13.79 1.34
N PRO A 216 -4.61 -14.92 0.95
CA PRO A 216 -5.11 -15.77 -0.13
C PRO A 216 -6.58 -16.16 0.06
N ILE A 217 -7.05 -16.32 1.30
CA ILE A 217 -8.45 -16.67 1.57
C ILE A 217 -9.38 -15.58 1.03
N ALA A 218 -9.07 -14.32 1.34
CA ALA A 218 -9.80 -13.18 0.82
C ALA A 218 -9.68 -13.06 -0.71
N THR A 219 -8.49 -13.29 -1.29
CA THR A 219 -8.31 -13.15 -2.75
C THR A 219 -8.97 -14.27 -3.57
N VAL A 220 -8.97 -15.50 -3.07
CA VAL A 220 -9.42 -16.70 -3.80
C VAL A 220 -10.88 -17.00 -3.50
N TYR A 221 -11.25 -17.10 -2.23
CA TYR A 221 -12.56 -17.61 -1.83
C TYR A 221 -13.66 -16.55 -1.77
N LEU A 222 -13.32 -15.26 -1.59
CA LEU A 222 -14.34 -14.20 -1.74
C LEU A 222 -14.72 -13.95 -3.21
N LYS A 223 -13.90 -14.39 -4.18
CA LYS A 223 -14.13 -14.22 -5.64
C LYS A 223 -14.88 -15.38 -6.31
N ALA A 224 -14.55 -16.62 -5.96
CA ALA A 224 -14.99 -17.80 -6.73
C ALA A 224 -16.51 -18.07 -6.68
N PRO A 225 -17.19 -17.99 -5.52
CA PRO A 225 -18.62 -18.33 -5.44
C PRO A 225 -19.51 -17.26 -6.08
N THR A 226 -19.14 -15.99 -5.93
CA THR A 226 -19.96 -14.83 -6.29
C THR A 226 -20.02 -14.65 -7.81
N ARG A 227 -18.88 -14.79 -8.50
CA ARG A 227 -18.81 -14.70 -9.97
C ARG A 227 -19.38 -15.93 -10.66
N TRP A 228 -19.10 -17.13 -10.14
CA TRP A 228 -19.61 -18.38 -10.70
C TRP A 228 -21.14 -18.44 -10.67
N LYS A 229 -21.77 -18.23 -9.51
CA LYS A 229 -23.24 -18.28 -9.37
C LYS A 229 -23.97 -17.24 -10.23
N ILE A 230 -23.36 -16.09 -10.48
CA ILE A 230 -23.99 -14.99 -11.21
C ILE A 230 -23.77 -15.10 -12.71
N SER A 231 -22.60 -15.58 -13.14
CA SER A 231 -22.35 -15.95 -14.53
C SER A 231 -23.28 -17.05 -15.04
N LEU A 232 -23.71 -17.96 -14.15
CA LEU A 232 -24.63 -19.04 -14.46
C LEU A 232 -26.11 -18.65 -14.40
N SER A 233 -26.48 -17.65 -13.61
CA SER A 233 -27.91 -17.34 -13.38
C SER A 233 -28.47 -16.22 -14.25
N LEU A 234 -27.74 -15.15 -14.57
CA LEU A 234 -28.40 -13.92 -15.05
C LEU A 234 -27.55 -13.15 -16.06
N GLY A 235 -28.02 -13.11 -17.31
CA GLY A 235 -27.35 -12.51 -18.47
C GLY A 235 -27.04 -11.00 -18.34
N GLY A 236 -25.88 -10.67 -17.76
CA GLY A 236 -25.17 -9.41 -18.04
C GLY A 236 -25.75 -8.11 -17.47
N HIS A 237 -26.71 -8.13 -16.54
CA HIS A 237 -27.26 -6.88 -16.00
C HIS A 237 -26.27 -6.14 -15.09
N ASN A 238 -25.88 -4.92 -15.50
CA ASN A 238 -24.94 -4.02 -14.78
C ASN A 238 -25.31 -3.76 -13.31
N PHE A 239 -26.60 -3.79 -12.97
CA PHE A 239 -27.09 -3.61 -11.60
C PHE A 239 -26.64 -4.74 -10.66
N LEU A 240 -26.70 -6.00 -11.12
CA LEU A 240 -26.30 -7.15 -10.31
C LEU A 240 -24.79 -7.19 -10.11
N LEU A 241 -24.01 -6.83 -11.14
CA LEU A 241 -22.57 -6.64 -11.01
C LEU A 241 -22.22 -5.57 -9.96
N SER A 242 -23.05 -4.53 -9.84
CA SER A 242 -22.89 -3.49 -8.81
C SER A 242 -23.20 -4.03 -7.41
N ILE A 243 -24.23 -4.86 -7.24
CA ILE A 243 -24.55 -5.51 -5.95
C ILE A 243 -23.43 -6.45 -5.51
N VAL A 244 -22.91 -7.27 -6.45
CA VAL A 244 -21.75 -8.14 -6.20
C VAL A 244 -20.55 -7.35 -5.74
N TRP A 245 -20.28 -6.24 -6.41
CA TRP A 245 -19.19 -5.36 -6.06
C TRP A 245 -19.34 -4.79 -4.65
N VAL A 246 -20.55 -4.34 -4.28
CA VAL A 246 -20.83 -3.87 -2.91
C VAL A 246 -20.57 -4.99 -1.91
N ALA A 247 -21.06 -6.21 -2.18
CA ALA A 247 -20.85 -7.35 -1.30
C ALA A 247 -19.36 -7.75 -1.18
N GLU A 248 -18.62 -7.84 -2.29
CA GLU A 248 -17.18 -8.11 -2.30
C GLU A 248 -16.40 -7.03 -1.54
N SER A 249 -16.78 -5.75 -1.70
CA SER A 249 -16.15 -4.63 -1.01
C SER A 249 -16.45 -4.65 0.49
N ILE A 250 -17.68 -4.94 0.91
CA ILE A 250 -18.06 -5.08 2.31
C ILE A 250 -17.33 -6.26 2.95
N LEU A 251 -17.28 -7.42 2.28
CA LEU A 251 -16.57 -8.60 2.80
C LEU A 251 -15.06 -8.36 2.88
N SER A 252 -14.48 -7.67 1.90
CA SER A 252 -13.07 -7.29 1.93
C SER A 252 -12.77 -6.27 3.04
N ALA A 253 -13.64 -5.28 3.23
CA ALA A 253 -13.53 -4.32 4.32
C ALA A 253 -13.69 -5.01 5.67
N ALA A 254 -14.66 -5.90 5.82
CA ALA A 254 -14.85 -6.71 7.02
C ALA A 254 -13.64 -7.60 7.30
N TRP A 255 -13.05 -8.22 6.26
CA TRP A 255 -11.80 -8.97 6.38
C TRP A 255 -10.63 -8.09 6.83
N PHE A 256 -10.48 -6.89 6.26
CA PHE A 256 -9.48 -5.92 6.70
C PHE A 256 -9.70 -5.45 8.15
N VAL A 257 -10.94 -5.16 8.52
CA VAL A 257 -11.28 -4.62 9.84
C VAL A 257 -11.18 -5.69 10.91
N TRP A 258 -11.65 -6.92 10.65
CA TRP A 258 -11.67 -8.01 11.64
C TRP A 258 -10.45 -8.92 11.55
N GLY A 259 -10.11 -9.39 10.35
CA GLY A 259 -8.98 -10.29 10.14
C GLY A 259 -7.63 -9.62 10.40
N LEU A 260 -7.53 -8.31 10.13
CA LEU A 260 -6.34 -7.52 10.42
C LEU A 260 -6.54 -6.55 11.60
N HIS A 261 -7.59 -6.71 12.41
CA HIS A 261 -7.86 -5.81 13.54
C HIS A 261 -6.62 -5.59 14.41
N TRP A 262 -5.91 -6.68 14.71
CA TRP A 262 -4.74 -6.66 15.57
C TRP A 262 -3.54 -5.95 14.92
N PHE A 263 -3.44 -5.90 13.57
CA PHE A 263 -2.38 -5.17 12.86
C PHE A 263 -2.58 -3.66 13.02
N TRP A 264 -3.83 -3.20 12.93
CA TRP A 264 -4.17 -1.78 13.05
C TRP A 264 -4.19 -1.28 14.48
N THR A 265 -4.44 -2.19 15.43
CA THR A 265 -4.37 -1.92 16.87
C THR A 265 -3.01 -2.27 17.47
N ASP A 266 -2.01 -2.62 16.65
CA ASP A 266 -0.66 -2.89 17.13
C ASP A 266 -0.07 -1.58 17.68
N PRO A 267 0.18 -1.48 19.01
CA PRO A 267 0.82 -0.29 19.57
C PRO A 267 2.20 -0.06 18.97
N GLY A 268 2.86 -1.08 18.42
CA GLY A 268 4.12 -0.96 17.70
C GLY A 268 4.02 -0.11 16.44
N LEU A 269 2.91 -0.22 15.68
CA LEU A 269 2.71 0.57 14.47
C LEU A 269 2.45 2.05 14.78
N ALA A 270 1.62 2.31 15.79
CA ALA A 270 1.39 3.67 16.29
C ALA A 270 2.68 4.27 16.88
N ALA A 271 3.42 3.49 17.68
CA ALA A 271 4.71 3.90 18.23
C ALA A 271 5.72 4.21 17.12
N PHE A 272 5.78 3.39 16.06
CA PHE A 272 6.63 3.63 14.92
C PHE A 272 6.35 4.99 14.28
N PHE A 273 5.10 5.26 13.87
CA PHE A 273 4.77 6.53 13.20
C PHE A 273 4.92 7.76 14.11
N THR A 274 4.67 7.61 15.41
CA THR A 274 4.88 8.69 16.39
C THR A 274 6.36 8.92 16.70
N SER A 275 7.20 7.88 16.62
CA SER A 275 8.65 7.96 16.87
C SER A 275 9.45 8.67 15.78
N ILE A 276 8.91 8.81 14.57
CA ILE A 276 9.58 9.50 13.47
C ILE A 276 9.78 10.97 13.87
N SER A 277 10.98 11.35 14.30
CA SER A 277 11.30 12.73 14.65
C SER A 277 11.44 13.55 13.37
N LEU A 278 10.65 14.62 13.25
CA LEU A 278 10.78 15.56 12.14
C LEU A 278 11.68 16.70 12.61
N PRO A 279 12.68 17.13 11.82
CA PRO A 279 13.62 18.19 12.20
C PRO A 279 12.94 19.52 12.54
N CYS A 280 11.77 19.82 11.95
CA CYS A 280 10.99 21.03 12.24
C CYS A 280 9.49 20.71 12.24
N SER A 281 8.94 20.23 13.37
CA SER A 281 7.50 20.01 13.43
C SER A 281 6.75 21.33 13.61
N ALA A 282 5.65 21.57 12.90
CA ALA A 282 4.81 22.76 13.12
C ALA A 282 4.27 22.85 14.56
N LEU A 283 4.18 21.71 15.26
CA LEU A 283 3.85 21.65 16.69
C LEU A 283 4.85 22.39 17.59
N GLN A 284 6.15 22.38 17.26
CA GLN A 284 7.16 23.13 18.01
C GLN A 284 6.95 24.66 17.89
N MET A 285 6.40 25.12 16.77
CA MET A 285 6.09 26.55 16.58
C MET A 285 4.86 26.98 17.38
N THR A 286 3.91 26.07 17.64
CA THR A 286 2.67 26.40 18.39
C THR A 286 2.81 26.33 19.90
N CYS A 287 3.79 25.61 20.45
CA CYS A 287 4.00 25.47 21.90
C CYS A 287 4.97 26.52 22.50
N SER A 288 5.32 27.55 21.73
CA SER A 288 6.23 28.63 22.16
C SER A 288 5.49 29.92 22.58
N PHE A 289 4.18 29.84 22.83
CA PHE A 289 3.34 30.97 23.25
C PHE A 289 2.53 30.62 24.51
#